data_AF-A0A7K4H2W6-F1
#
_entry.id   AF-A0A7K4H2W6-F1
#
_cell.length_a   1.000
_cell.length_b   1.000
_cell.length_c   1.000
_cell.angle_alpha   90.00
_cell.angle_beta   90.00
_cell.angle_gamma   90.00
#
_symmetry.space_group_name_H-M   'P 1'
#
loop_
_entity.id
_entity.type
_entity.pdbx_description
1 polymer ?
#
loop_
_entity_poly.entity_id
_entity_poly.type
_entity_poly.pdbx_seq_one_letter_code
_entity_poly.pdbx_strand_id
1 'polypeptide(L)'
;MKYEKNQYSEGFSICALIIAGAFLYWGITSFIPWDRWSWWGFISSGIGIAILLSQIFAITNRSKLRNVVLAEFQVNPEATIDNVSKSTGITPKDIQAIVLDLKARGELRGKFNTTTGQIKHLSIPEKEVLTEERAKYCSNCGTPIKKDAAQFCAYCGAQI
;
A
#
# COMPACT_ATOMS: atom_id res chain seq x y z
N MET A 1 -3.61 10.61 8.14
CA MET A 1 -3.05 10.38 6.79
C MET A 1 -3.63 11.39 5.82
N LYS A 2 -2.82 12.13 5.07
CA LYS A 2 -3.33 13.01 4.00
C LYS A 2 -3.46 12.15 2.74
N TYR A 3 -4.69 11.76 2.41
CA TYR A 3 -5.01 10.99 1.21
C TYR A 3 -5.16 11.93 0.02
N GLU A 4 -4.49 11.63 -1.09
CA GLU A 4 -4.74 12.28 -2.38
C GLU A 4 -5.63 11.39 -3.26
N LYS A 5 -6.53 12.03 -4.01
CA LYS A 5 -7.49 11.33 -4.87
C LYS A 5 -6.75 10.49 -5.92
N ASN A 6 -7.12 9.21 -6.07
CA ASN A 6 -6.56 8.25 -7.04
C ASN A 6 -5.09 7.89 -6.81
N GLN A 7 -4.53 8.20 -5.65
CA GLN A 7 -3.14 7.92 -5.32
C GLN A 7 -2.80 6.41 -5.43
N TYR A 8 -3.76 5.52 -5.17
CA TYR A 8 -3.53 4.07 -5.25
C TYR A 8 -3.52 3.56 -6.70
N SER A 9 -4.35 4.09 -7.58
CA SER A 9 -4.37 3.68 -8.99
C SER A 9 -3.27 4.36 -9.82
N GLU A 10 -2.96 5.62 -9.54
CA GLU A 10 -2.11 6.45 -10.42
C GLU A 10 -0.71 6.74 -9.86
N GLY A 11 -0.45 6.48 -8.57
CA GLY A 11 0.81 6.86 -7.92
C GLY A 11 2.10 6.13 -8.34
N PHE A 12 2.05 5.08 -9.18
CA PHE A 12 3.23 4.29 -9.57
C PHE A 12 3.33 4.19 -11.09
N SER A 13 4.45 4.64 -11.65
CA SER A 13 4.68 4.72 -13.09
C SER A 13 5.87 3.85 -13.50
N ILE A 14 5.60 2.81 -14.30
CA ILE A 14 6.61 1.90 -14.85
C ILE A 14 7.54 2.65 -15.81
N CYS A 15 7.01 3.58 -16.60
CA CYS A 15 7.82 4.38 -17.52
C CYS A 15 8.85 5.25 -16.77
N ALA A 16 8.44 5.83 -15.63
CA ALA A 16 9.35 6.60 -14.79
C ALA A 16 10.50 5.73 -14.22
N LEU A 17 10.22 4.47 -13.89
CA LEU A 17 11.25 3.51 -13.46
C LEU A 17 12.26 3.20 -14.57
N ILE A 18 11.79 2.98 -15.80
CA ILE A 18 12.68 2.71 -16.95
C ILE A 18 13.57 3.94 -17.21
N ILE A 19 12.98 5.14 -17.21
CA ILE A 19 13.71 6.40 -17.38
C ILE A 19 14.76 6.56 -16.26
N ALA A 20 14.37 6.34 -15.00
CA ALA A 20 15.30 6.41 -13.88
C ALA A 20 16.47 5.42 -14.03
N GLY A 21 16.19 4.19 -14.48
CA GLY A 21 17.22 3.20 -14.76
C GLY A 21 18.20 3.64 -15.84
N ALA A 22 17.72 4.28 -16.92
CA ALA A 22 18.57 4.82 -17.97
C ALA A 22 19.47 5.97 -17.48
N PHE A 23 18.91 6.90 -16.70
CA PHE A 23 19.68 8.00 -16.09
C PHE A 23 20.74 7.51 -15.10
N LEU A 24 20.39 6.52 -14.28
CA LEU A 24 21.34 5.88 -13.36
C LEU A 24 22.43 5.13 -14.11
N TYR A 25 22.09 4.37 -15.14
CA TYR A 25 23.09 3.66 -15.94
C TYR A 25 24.06 4.62 -16.61
N TRP A 26 23.56 5.70 -17.23
CA TRP A 26 24.41 6.71 -17.84
C TRP A 26 25.25 7.44 -16.79
N GLY A 27 24.65 7.83 -15.67
CA GLY A 27 25.35 8.49 -14.57
C GLY A 27 26.45 7.62 -13.98
N ILE A 28 26.14 6.37 -13.64
CA ILE A 28 27.09 5.41 -13.06
C ILE A 28 28.22 5.09 -14.04
N THR A 29 27.92 4.84 -15.31
CA THR A 29 28.95 4.56 -16.32
C THR A 29 29.93 5.72 -16.51
N SER A 30 29.50 6.96 -16.27
CA SER A 30 30.40 8.11 -16.27
C SER A 30 31.36 8.21 -15.07
N PHE A 31 31.17 7.39 -14.03
CA PHE A 31 32.05 7.27 -12.87
C PHE A 31 33.00 6.05 -12.92
N ILE A 32 32.74 5.08 -13.80
CA ILE A 32 33.55 3.85 -13.93
C ILE A 32 34.99 4.11 -14.40
N PRO A 33 35.31 5.13 -15.22
CA PRO A 33 36.67 5.64 -15.28
C PRO A 33 36.91 6.52 -14.04
N TRP A 34 37.52 5.92 -13.00
CA TRP A 34 37.84 6.61 -11.74
C TRP A 34 38.81 7.80 -11.92
N ASP A 35 39.42 7.96 -13.10
CA ASP A 35 40.30 9.07 -13.47
C ASP A 35 39.55 10.29 -14.05
N ARG A 36 38.32 10.13 -14.51
CA ARG A 36 37.50 11.21 -15.10
C ARG A 36 36.25 11.42 -14.28
N TRP A 37 36.38 12.27 -13.27
CA TRP A 37 35.23 12.77 -12.54
C TRP A 37 34.42 13.71 -13.42
N SER A 38 33.33 13.19 -13.98
CA SER A 38 32.38 13.96 -14.75
C SER A 38 31.31 14.56 -13.84
N TRP A 39 31.29 15.89 -13.72
CA TRP A 39 30.19 16.61 -13.05
C TRP A 39 28.82 16.25 -13.62
N TRP A 40 28.75 15.95 -14.92
CA TRP A 40 27.53 15.48 -15.60
C TRP A 40 27.03 14.12 -15.08
N GLY A 41 27.93 13.28 -14.57
CA GLY A 41 27.59 12.02 -13.92
C GLY A 41 26.78 12.19 -12.64
N PHE A 42 27.12 13.20 -11.83
CA PHE A 42 26.41 13.50 -10.59
C PHE A 42 25.01 14.04 -10.86
N ILE A 43 24.88 14.88 -11.88
CA ILE A 43 23.58 15.45 -12.26
C ILE A 43 22.64 14.35 -12.75
N SER A 44 23.11 13.50 -13.66
CA SER A 44 22.31 12.40 -14.21
C SER A 44 21.95 11.35 -13.16
N SER A 45 22.89 10.96 -12.30
CA SER A 45 22.61 10.04 -11.20
C SER A 45 21.63 10.64 -10.19
N GLY A 46 21.78 11.92 -9.86
CA GLY A 46 20.88 12.65 -8.96
C GLY A 46 19.43 12.67 -9.47
N ILE A 47 19.22 12.91 -10.77
CA ILE A 47 17.89 12.84 -11.39
C ILE A 47 17.30 11.44 -11.28
N GLY A 48 18.09 10.41 -11.61
CA GLY A 48 17.65 9.01 -11.50
C GLY A 48 17.24 8.64 -10.07
N ILE A 49 18.04 9.03 -9.07
CA ILE A 49 17.75 8.82 -7.65
C ILE A 49 16.47 9.55 -7.23
N ALA A 50 16.30 10.81 -7.62
CA ALA A 50 15.12 11.60 -7.26
C ALA A 50 13.81 10.97 -7.77
N ILE A 51 13.84 10.45 -9.01
CA ILE A 51 12.70 9.73 -9.59
C ILE A 51 12.40 8.45 -8.78
N LEU A 52 13.42 7.66 -8.45
CA LEU A 52 13.24 6.45 -7.63
C LEU A 52 12.66 6.76 -6.25
N LEU A 53 13.17 7.78 -5.56
CA LEU A 53 12.68 8.17 -4.24
C LEU A 53 11.20 8.57 -4.27
N SER A 54 10.78 9.29 -5.32
CA SER A 54 9.37 9.64 -5.53
C SER A 54 8.48 8.39 -5.67
N GLN A 55 8.92 7.40 -6.47
CA GLN A 55 8.18 6.15 -6.65
C GLN A 55 8.15 5.30 -5.36
N ILE A 56 9.24 5.23 -4.60
CA ILE A 56 9.29 4.50 -3.32
C ILE A 56 8.29 5.09 -2.32
N PHE A 57 8.25 6.43 -2.21
CA PHE A 57 7.31 7.10 -1.32
C PHE A 57 5.84 6.79 -1.68
N ALA A 58 5.52 6.78 -2.97
CA ALA A 58 4.18 6.39 -3.44
C ALA A 58 3.83 4.93 -3.07
N ILE A 59 4.78 4.00 -3.23
CA ILE A 59 4.60 2.58 -2.85
C ILE A 59 4.36 2.43 -1.34
N THR A 60 5.10 3.15 -0.49
CA THR A 60 4.95 3.06 0.97
C THR A 60 3.59 3.56 1.45
N ASN A 61 3.00 4.56 0.77
CA ASN A 61 1.64 5.01 1.11
C ASN A 61 0.56 4.02 0.63
N ARG A 62 0.80 3.28 -0.46
CA ARG A 62 -0.15 2.26 -0.96
C ARG A 62 -0.36 1.12 0.04
N SER A 63 0.69 0.63 0.70
CA SER A 63 0.56 -0.43 1.71
C SER A 63 -0.28 0.01 2.92
N LYS A 64 -0.17 1.29 3.33
CA LYS A 64 -0.98 1.87 4.40
C LYS A 64 -2.47 1.94 4.03
N LEU A 65 -2.79 2.42 2.82
CA LEU A 65 -4.18 2.46 2.33
C LEU A 65 -4.80 1.05 2.29
N ARG A 66 -4.03 0.07 1.82
CA ARG A 66 -4.47 -1.33 1.80
C ARG A 66 -4.82 -1.86 3.19
N ASN A 67 -3.98 -1.59 4.19
CA ASN A 67 -4.22 -2.05 5.56
C ASN A 67 -5.45 -1.39 6.19
N VAL A 68 -5.69 -0.10 5.92
CA VAL A 68 -6.89 0.61 6.42
C VAL A 68 -8.15 -0.01 5.83
N VAL A 69 -8.17 -0.25 4.51
CA VAL A 69 -9.32 -0.89 3.84
C VAL A 69 -9.52 -2.32 4.35
N LEU A 70 -8.46 -3.08 4.53
CA LEU A 70 -8.53 -4.43 5.09
C LEU A 70 -9.10 -4.43 6.53
N ALA A 71 -8.66 -3.50 7.38
CA ALA A 71 -9.18 -3.35 8.74
C ALA A 71 -10.68 -3.01 8.74
N GLU A 72 -11.12 -2.12 7.83
CA GLU A 72 -12.54 -1.76 7.70
C GLU A 72 -13.40 -2.96 7.29
N PHE A 73 -12.93 -3.79 6.34
CA PHE A 73 -13.63 -5.01 5.94
C PHE A 73 -13.61 -6.11 7.01
N GLN A 74 -12.62 -6.13 7.91
CA GLN A 74 -12.61 -7.04 9.05
C GLN A 74 -13.63 -6.64 10.13
N VAL A 75 -13.82 -5.34 10.34
CA VAL A 75 -14.82 -4.82 11.28
C VAL A 75 -16.24 -4.97 10.71
N ASN A 76 -16.41 -4.72 9.41
CA ASN A 76 -17.71 -4.75 8.72
C ASN A 76 -17.67 -5.67 7.49
N PRO A 77 -17.80 -7.00 7.65
CA PRO A 77 -17.66 -7.96 6.55
C PRO A 77 -18.78 -7.88 5.49
N GLU A 78 -19.90 -7.22 5.80
CA GLU A 78 -21.03 -7.02 4.89
C GLU A 78 -21.06 -5.61 4.25
N ALA A 79 -20.05 -4.78 4.49
CA ALA A 79 -20.03 -3.42 3.97
C ALA A 79 -19.81 -3.38 2.45
N THR A 80 -20.69 -2.66 1.75
CA THR A 80 -20.51 -2.33 0.32
C THR A 80 -19.35 -1.34 0.14
N ILE A 81 -18.71 -1.39 -1.03
CA ILE A 81 -17.61 -0.48 -1.43
C ILE A 81 -17.97 1.00 -1.21
N ASP A 82 -19.23 1.40 -1.43
CA ASP A 82 -19.71 2.77 -1.21
C ASP A 82 -19.75 3.17 0.27
N ASN A 83 -20.03 2.23 1.17
CA ASN A 83 -20.03 2.49 2.62
C ASN A 83 -18.60 2.62 3.13
N VAL A 84 -17.68 1.78 2.64
CA VAL A 84 -16.24 1.86 2.93
C VAL A 84 -15.65 3.17 2.40
N SER A 85 -16.10 3.62 1.21
CA SER A 85 -15.69 4.91 0.65
C SER A 85 -16.10 6.08 1.53
N LYS A 86 -17.32 6.05 2.08
CA LYS A 86 -17.82 7.10 2.98
C LYS A 86 -17.14 7.07 4.35
N SER A 87 -16.84 5.89 4.90
CA SER A 87 -16.20 5.79 6.22
C SER A 87 -14.71 6.14 6.18
N THR A 88 -14.00 5.74 5.11
CA THR A 88 -12.55 5.94 4.98
C THR A 88 -12.16 7.22 4.23
N GLY A 89 -13.08 7.82 3.47
CA GLY A 89 -12.80 8.96 2.58
C GLY A 89 -12.00 8.61 1.32
N ILE A 90 -11.74 7.32 1.07
CA ILE A 90 -11.01 6.83 -0.10
C ILE A 90 -11.96 6.75 -1.30
N THR A 91 -11.46 6.99 -2.51
CA THR A 91 -12.29 6.91 -3.72
C THR A 91 -12.73 5.47 -4.00
N PRO A 92 -13.94 5.26 -4.55
CA PRO A 92 -14.43 3.91 -4.85
C PRO A 92 -13.54 3.18 -5.87
N LYS A 93 -12.93 3.92 -6.82
CA LYS A 93 -11.95 3.39 -7.79
C LYS A 93 -10.72 2.79 -7.08
N ASP A 94 -10.17 3.49 -6.09
CA ASP A 94 -8.99 3.02 -5.36
C ASP A 94 -9.35 1.86 -4.42
N ILE A 95 -10.53 1.87 -3.78
CA ILE A 95 -11.02 0.73 -2.98
C ILE A 95 -11.16 -0.52 -3.83
N GLN A 96 -11.73 -0.42 -5.03
CA GLN A 96 -11.83 -1.56 -5.96
C GLN A 96 -10.46 -2.13 -6.32
N ALA A 97 -9.50 -1.26 -6.64
CA ALA A 97 -8.13 -1.68 -6.94
C ALA A 97 -7.45 -2.35 -5.72
N ILE A 98 -7.69 -1.84 -4.51
CA ILE A 98 -7.19 -2.41 -3.26
C ILE A 98 -7.80 -3.79 -3.00
N VAL A 99 -9.13 -3.94 -3.16
CA VAL A 99 -9.82 -5.22 -2.98
C VAL A 99 -9.32 -6.27 -3.98
N LEU A 100 -9.10 -5.86 -5.24
CA LEU A 100 -8.53 -6.73 -6.26
C LEU A 100 -7.12 -7.21 -5.88
N ASP A 101 -6.25 -6.31 -5.39
CA ASP A 101 -4.89 -6.64 -4.94
C ASP A 101 -4.91 -7.56 -3.69
N LEU A 102 -5.79 -7.28 -2.74
CA LEU A 102 -5.97 -8.12 -1.54
C LEU A 102 -6.45 -9.53 -1.89
N LYS A 103 -7.30 -9.66 -2.91
CA LYS A 103 -7.74 -10.96 -3.44
C LYS A 103 -6.61 -11.70 -4.13
N ALA A 104 -5.82 -11.01 -4.97
CA ALA A 104 -4.65 -11.59 -5.65
C ALA A 104 -3.61 -12.11 -4.65
N ARG A 105 -3.47 -11.45 -3.49
CA ARG A 105 -2.58 -11.85 -2.40
C ARG A 105 -3.16 -12.94 -1.49
N GLY A 106 -4.43 -13.29 -1.64
CA GLY A 106 -5.11 -14.28 -0.80
C GLY A 106 -5.49 -13.79 0.60
N GLU A 107 -5.30 -12.50 0.90
CA GLU A 107 -5.63 -11.88 2.19
C GLU A 107 -7.13 -11.56 2.33
N LEU A 108 -7.84 -11.42 1.21
CA LEU A 108 -9.30 -11.36 1.16
C LEU A 108 -9.85 -12.47 0.24
N ARG A 109 -10.51 -13.48 0.82
CA ARG A 109 -11.26 -14.50 0.07
C ARG A 109 -12.75 -14.20 0.14
N GLY A 110 -13.23 -13.33 -0.74
CA GLY A 110 -14.66 -13.08 -0.95
C GLY A 110 -15.20 -13.90 -2.13
N LYS A 111 -16.26 -14.69 -1.90
CA LYS A 111 -17.07 -15.27 -2.98
C LYS A 111 -18.02 -14.17 -3.49
N PHE A 112 -17.95 -13.87 -4.79
CA PHE A 112 -18.88 -12.93 -5.44
C PHE A 112 -20.12 -13.71 -5.88
N ASN A 113 -21.31 -13.24 -5.48
CA ASN A 113 -22.54 -13.78 -6.04
C ASN A 113 -22.77 -13.11 -7.41
N THR A 114 -22.64 -13.90 -8.48
CA THR A 114 -22.66 -13.47 -9.88
C THR A 114 -23.98 -12.84 -10.32
N THR A 115 -25.03 -12.87 -9.50
CA THR A 115 -26.35 -12.35 -9.86
C THR A 115 -26.60 -10.89 -9.41
N THR A 116 -25.83 -10.33 -8.46
CA THR A 116 -26.17 -9.01 -7.86
C THR A 116 -25.01 -8.01 -7.80
N GLY A 117 -23.78 -8.40 -8.17
CA GLY A 117 -22.60 -7.54 -7.96
C GLY A 117 -22.28 -7.26 -6.48
N GLN A 118 -23.00 -7.89 -5.54
CA GLN A 118 -22.82 -7.74 -4.10
C GLN A 118 -21.91 -8.84 -3.54
N ILE A 119 -21.05 -8.44 -2.60
CA ILE A 119 -20.08 -9.29 -1.90
C ILE A 119 -20.80 -9.99 -0.74
N LYS A 120 -21.61 -11.01 -1.03
CA LYS A 120 -22.26 -11.83 0.01
C LYS A 120 -21.51 -13.14 0.20
N HIS A 121 -20.43 -13.09 0.98
CA HIS A 121 -19.71 -14.14 1.71
C HIS A 121 -18.19 -13.94 1.61
N LEU A 122 -17.61 -13.28 2.62
CA LEU A 122 -16.25 -13.55 3.04
C LEU A 122 -16.29 -14.79 3.95
N SER A 123 -16.11 -15.99 3.39
CA SER A 123 -15.78 -17.15 4.20
C SER A 123 -14.27 -17.37 4.17
N ILE A 124 -13.63 -17.04 5.30
CA ILE A 124 -12.26 -17.42 5.63
C ILE A 124 -12.22 -18.96 5.67
N PRO A 125 -11.21 -19.63 5.08
CA PRO A 125 -11.07 -21.06 5.23
C PRO A 125 -10.90 -21.40 6.71
N GLU A 126 -11.80 -22.27 7.16
CA GLU A 126 -11.75 -22.98 8.43
C GLU A 126 -10.34 -23.55 8.64
N LYS A 127 -9.61 -22.96 9.60
CA LYS A 127 -8.50 -23.62 10.27
C LYS A 127 -8.49 -23.18 11.73
N GLU A 128 -9.11 -24.04 12.52
CA GLU A 128 -8.93 -24.33 13.94
C GLU A 128 -8.53 -23.18 14.89
N VAL A 129 -9.54 -22.83 15.70
CA VAL A 129 -9.54 -22.21 17.02
C VAL A 129 -8.18 -22.21 17.75
N LEU A 130 -7.60 -21.02 17.89
CA LEU A 130 -6.94 -20.59 19.12
C LEU A 130 -7.51 -19.23 19.51
N THR A 131 -8.28 -19.24 20.58
CA THR A 131 -8.87 -18.09 21.29
C THR A 131 -7.76 -17.18 21.84
N GLU A 132 -8.11 -15.89 22.02
CA GLU A 132 -7.35 -14.78 22.65
C GLU A 132 -6.46 -13.99 21.67
N GLU A 133 -6.69 -12.71 21.35
CA GLU A 133 -7.54 -11.63 21.84
C GLU A 133 -7.96 -10.79 20.62
N ARG A 134 -8.99 -9.95 20.74
CA ARG A 134 -9.40 -9.00 19.70
C ARG A 134 -8.21 -8.12 19.31
N ALA A 135 -7.52 -8.45 18.22
CA ALA A 135 -6.37 -7.71 17.74
C ALA A 135 -6.79 -6.25 17.50
N LYS A 136 -6.39 -5.34 18.39
CA LYS A 136 -6.61 -3.90 18.21
C LYS A 136 -5.76 -3.46 17.01
N TYR A 137 -6.35 -2.75 16.06
CA TYR A 137 -5.63 -2.22 14.90
C TYR A 137 -5.22 -0.78 15.19
N CYS A 138 -4.01 -0.38 14.79
CA CYS A 138 -3.56 1.00 14.97
C CYS A 138 -4.37 1.96 14.09
N SER A 139 -4.98 2.99 14.69
CA SER A 139 -5.80 4.00 13.99
C SER A 139 -5.03 4.82 12.94
N ASN A 140 -3.69 4.86 13.01
CA ASN A 140 -2.86 5.63 12.07
C ASN A 140 -2.33 4.80 10.88
N CYS A 141 -2.16 3.48 11.02
CA CYS A 141 -1.53 2.65 9.97
C CYS A 141 -2.18 1.28 9.72
N GLY A 142 -3.19 0.91 10.51
CA GLY A 142 -3.95 -0.34 10.35
C GLY A 142 -3.19 -1.61 10.69
N THR A 143 -2.00 -1.55 11.31
CA THR A 143 -1.28 -2.76 11.71
C THR A 143 -1.89 -3.40 12.95
N PRO A 144 -1.97 -4.75 13.02
CA PRO A 144 -2.47 -5.46 14.20
C PRO A 144 -1.50 -5.28 15.38
N ILE A 145 -2.02 -4.77 16.49
CA ILE A 145 -1.29 -4.58 17.74
C ILE A 145 -1.34 -5.90 18.50
N LYS A 146 -0.20 -6.59 18.55
CA LYS A 146 -0.07 -7.91 19.19
C LYS A 146 0.02 -7.85 20.73
N LYS A 147 0.05 -6.66 21.33
CA LYS A 147 0.17 -6.47 22.79
C LYS A 147 -0.63 -5.26 23.24
N ASP A 148 -1.60 -5.49 24.11
CA ASP A 148 -2.48 -4.47 24.70
C ASP A 148 -1.76 -3.41 25.57
N ALA A 149 -0.47 -3.59 25.86
CA ALA A 149 0.37 -2.68 26.64
C ALA A 149 1.31 -1.78 25.82
N ALA A 150 1.24 -1.80 24.49
CA ALA A 150 2.09 -0.95 23.65
C ALA A 150 1.54 0.49 23.62
N GLN A 151 2.28 1.45 24.16
CA GLN A 151 1.92 2.88 24.05
C GLN A 151 2.11 3.43 22.63
N PHE A 152 2.96 2.79 21.82
CA PHE A 152 3.28 3.22 20.47
C PHE A 152 3.22 2.04 19.49
N CYS A 153 2.70 2.31 18.29
CA CYS A 153 2.64 1.34 17.21
C CYS A 153 4.04 1.00 16.69
N ALA A 154 4.39 -0.28 16.69
CA ALA A 154 5.69 -0.77 16.23
C ALA A 154 6.00 -0.49 14.75
N TYR A 155 4.98 -0.17 13.93
CA TYR A 155 5.15 0.06 12.50
C TYR A 155 5.17 1.53 12.09
N CYS A 156 4.39 2.38 12.76
CA CYS A 156 4.28 3.80 12.39
C CYS A 156 4.71 4.77 13.50
N GLY A 157 5.03 4.26 14.70
CA GLY A 157 5.42 5.06 15.86
C GLY A 157 4.29 5.92 16.46
N ALA A 158 3.07 5.81 15.95
CA ALA A 158 1.93 6.56 16.48
C ALA A 158 1.52 6.04 17.86
N GLN A 159 1.10 6.95 18.73
CA GLN A 159 0.52 6.58 20.01
C GLN A 159 -0.79 5.82 19.78
N ILE A 160 -0.96 4.69 20.48
CA ILE A 160 -2.10 3.78 20.37
C ILE A 160 -3.22 4.22 21.32
#